data_AF-A0A379FJ15-F1
#
_entry.id   AF-A0A379FJ15-F1
#
_cell.length_a   1.000
_cell.length_b   1.000
_cell.length_c   1.000
_cell.angle_alpha   90.00
_cell.angle_beta   90.00
_cell.angle_gamma   90.00
#
_symmetry.space_group_name_H-M   'P 1'
#
loop_
_entity.id
_entity.type
_entity.pdbx_description
1 polymer ?
#
loop_
_entity_poly.entity_id
_entity_poly.type
_entity_poly.pdbx_seq_one_letter_code
_entity_poly.pdbx_strand_id
1 'polypeptide(L)'
;MVVFGAVVIAPGTGFFLNNEMDDFTTKVGEKNLYGLVQGERNSIAPLKRPLSSMSPTIVTKDGKPFLVLGSPGGSRIISITLQTALNIIEFGMSPPRSRQ
;
A
#
# COMPACT_ATOMS: atom_id res chain seq x y z
N MET A 1 -2.68 -4.41 -4.27
CA MET A 1 -1.92 -4.46 -5.53
C MET A 1 -2.90 -4.96 -6.55
N VAL A 2 -3.34 -4.07 -7.43
CA VAL A 2 -4.20 -4.48 -8.54
C VAL A 2 -3.29 -5.03 -9.63
N VAL A 3 -3.57 -6.24 -10.09
CA VAL A 3 -2.75 -6.92 -11.10
C VAL A 3 -3.03 -6.24 -12.45
N PHE A 4 -1.98 -5.77 -13.13
CA PHE A 4 -2.05 -5.07 -14.44
C PHE A 4 -2.83 -3.73 -14.47
N GLY A 5 -3.12 -3.11 -13.33
CA GLY A 5 -3.74 -1.77 -13.27
C GLY A 5 -5.12 -1.72 -13.93
N ALA A 6 -5.32 -0.76 -14.85
CA ALA A 6 -6.56 -0.62 -15.61
C ALA A 6 -6.71 -1.63 -16.76
N VAL A 7 -5.71 -2.50 -16.99
CA VAL A 7 -5.67 -3.45 -18.13
C VAL A 7 -5.66 -2.72 -19.49
N VAL A 8 -5.29 -1.44 -19.50
CA VAL A 8 -5.17 -0.60 -20.70
C VAL A 8 -3.70 -0.23 -20.90
N ILE A 9 -3.16 -0.47 -22.10
CA ILE A 9 -1.82 -0.01 -22.47
C ILE A 9 -1.94 1.39 -23.10
N ALA A 10 -1.11 2.33 -22.65
CA ALA A 10 -1.06 3.66 -23.25
C ALA A 10 -0.56 3.56 -24.71
N PRO A 11 -1.27 4.15 -25.69
CA PRO A 11 -0.93 3.99 -27.10
C PRO A 11 0.53 4.35 -27.42
N GLY A 12 1.23 3.44 -28.10
CA GLY A 12 2.62 3.64 -28.52
C GLY A 12 3.69 3.55 -27.42
N THR A 13 3.33 3.28 -26.16
CA THR A 13 4.31 3.26 -25.05
C THR A 13 4.65 1.85 -24.55
N GLY A 14 3.73 0.89 -24.67
CA GLY A 14 3.91 -0.47 -24.16
C GLY A 14 3.74 -0.63 -22.64
N PHE A 15 3.32 0.41 -21.91
CA PHE A 15 3.09 0.34 -20.45
C PHE A 15 1.59 0.36 -20.10
N PHE A 16 1.21 -0.42 -19.08
CA PHE A 16 -0.13 -0.39 -18.51
C PHE A 16 -0.39 0.92 -17.75
N LEU A 17 -1.61 1.46 -17.89
CA LEU A 17 -2.12 2.54 -17.06
C LEU A 17 -2.55 1.99 -15.68
N ASN A 18 -2.35 2.80 -14.64
CA ASN A 18 -2.87 2.50 -13.31
C ASN A 18 -4.40 2.65 -13.26
N ASN A 19 -5.00 2.07 -12.23
CA ASN A 19 -6.40 2.28 -11.85
C ASN A 19 -6.51 2.85 -10.43
N GLU A 20 -5.57 3.73 -10.05
CA GLU A 20 -5.45 4.27 -8.69
C GLU A 20 -6.64 5.16 -8.28
N MET A 21 -7.48 5.55 -9.25
CA MET A 21 -8.71 6.29 -8.98
C MET A 21 -9.71 5.52 -8.08
N ASP A 22 -9.63 4.19 -8.00
CA ASP A 22 -10.45 3.39 -7.09
C ASP A 22 -10.11 3.61 -5.60
N ASP A 23 -8.92 4.12 -5.30
CA ASP A 23 -8.52 4.41 -3.91
C ASP A 23 -9.23 5.66 -3.36
N PHE A 24 -9.89 6.47 -4.19
CA PHE A 24 -10.79 7.54 -3.73
C PHE A 24 -12.12 7.00 -3.19
N THR A 25 -12.76 7.78 -2.33
CA THR A 25 -14.18 7.64 -2.01
C THR A 25 -15.01 8.00 -3.23
N THR A 26 -15.54 6.99 -3.94
CA THR A 26 -16.51 7.19 -5.03
C THR A 26 -17.91 7.45 -4.51
N LYS A 27 -18.28 6.80 -3.40
CA LYS A 27 -19.54 7.02 -2.66
C LYS A 27 -19.29 6.91 -1.16
N VAL A 28 -19.64 7.96 -0.43
CA VAL A 28 -19.43 8.02 1.03
C VAL A 28 -20.22 6.90 1.71
N GLY A 29 -19.54 6.13 2.57
CA GLY A 29 -20.16 5.00 3.27
C GLY A 29 -20.13 3.66 2.52
N GLU A 30 -19.70 3.63 1.26
CA GLU A 30 -19.52 2.39 0.50
C GLU A 30 -18.06 1.91 0.50
N LYS A 31 -17.88 0.63 0.17
CA LYS A 31 -16.58 -0.04 0.13
C LYS A 31 -15.94 0.11 -1.25
N ASN A 32 -14.65 0.43 -1.30
CA ASN A 32 -13.84 0.30 -2.53
C ASN A 32 -13.36 -1.14 -2.78
N LEU A 33 -12.53 -1.38 -3.81
CA LEU A 33 -12.01 -2.72 -4.16
C LEU A 33 -11.28 -3.43 -3.00
N TYR A 34 -10.77 -2.68 -2.02
CA TYR A 34 -10.06 -3.22 -0.85
C TYR A 34 -10.94 -3.33 0.40
N GLY A 35 -12.25 -3.07 0.27
CA GLY A 35 -13.21 -3.13 1.37
C GLY A 35 -13.15 -1.92 2.30
N LEU A 36 -12.41 -0.86 1.96
CA LEU A 36 -12.30 0.34 2.79
C LEU A 36 -13.57 1.20 2.65
N VAL A 37 -14.17 1.52 3.78
CA VAL A 37 -15.23 2.54 3.87
C VAL A 37 -14.57 3.86 4.20
N GLN A 38 -14.73 4.84 3.32
CA GLN A 38 -14.02 6.11 3.40
C GLN A 38 -14.99 7.30 3.44
N GLY A 39 -14.54 8.41 4.02
CA GLY A 39 -15.33 9.63 4.17
C GLY A 39 -15.07 10.66 3.07
N GLU A 40 -15.72 11.82 3.19
CA GLU A 40 -15.63 12.93 2.21
C GLU A 40 -14.20 13.48 2.03
N ARG A 41 -13.35 13.34 3.05
CA ARG A 41 -11.96 13.80 2.99
C ARG A 41 -11.16 13.12 1.88
N ASN A 42 -11.53 11.90 1.48
CA ASN A 42 -10.93 11.22 0.34
C ASN A 42 -11.87 11.16 -0.89
N SER A 43 -12.81 12.08 -1.03
CA SER A 43 -13.59 12.21 -2.28
C SER A 43 -12.71 12.65 -3.44
N ILE A 44 -13.12 12.26 -4.66
CA ILE A 44 -12.48 12.64 -5.92
C ILE A 44 -12.47 14.17 -6.06
N ALA A 45 -11.32 14.73 -6.42
CA ALA A 45 -11.19 16.13 -6.83
C ALA A 45 -10.03 16.32 -7.80
N PRO A 46 -10.07 17.34 -8.69
CA PRO A 46 -8.98 17.63 -9.61
C PRO A 46 -7.64 17.82 -8.88
N LEU A 47 -6.56 17.24 -9.42
CA LEU A 47 -5.19 17.31 -8.89
C LEU A 47 -4.99 16.74 -7.48
N LYS A 48 -6.04 16.21 -6.85
CA LYS A 48 -5.95 15.55 -5.55
C LYS A 48 -5.28 14.19 -5.71
N ARG A 49 -4.55 13.77 -4.68
CA ARG A 49 -3.97 12.43 -4.60
C ARG A 49 -4.90 11.50 -3.82
N PRO A 50 -5.18 10.28 -4.31
CA PRO A 50 -5.97 9.32 -3.55
C PRO A 50 -5.20 8.87 -2.29
N LEU A 51 -5.95 8.57 -1.22
CA LEU A 51 -5.39 8.01 0.00
C LEU A 51 -4.83 6.61 -0.27
N SER A 52 -3.58 6.37 0.13
CA SER A 52 -2.93 5.07 0.00
C SER A 52 -2.70 4.41 1.35
N SER A 53 -2.75 3.08 1.38
CA SER A 53 -2.31 2.27 2.53
C SER A 53 -0.82 1.90 2.46
N MET A 54 -0.09 2.32 1.41
CA MET A 54 1.34 2.02 1.27
C MET A 54 2.14 2.54 2.48
N SER A 55 2.90 1.64 3.10
CA SER A 55 3.66 1.92 4.33
C SER A 55 5.13 1.50 4.22
N PRO A 56 5.90 2.02 3.24
CA PRO A 56 7.34 1.77 3.19
C PRO A 56 7.99 2.29 4.48
N THR A 57 8.67 1.41 5.22
CA THR A 57 9.10 1.70 6.59
C THR A 57 10.57 1.34 6.78
N ILE A 58 11.35 2.27 7.34
CA ILE A 58 12.74 2.04 7.77
C ILE A 58 12.79 2.23 9.28
N VAL A 59 13.28 1.22 10.00
CA VAL A 59 13.53 1.28 11.43
C VAL A 59 15.02 1.47 11.65
N THR A 60 15.40 2.46 12.46
CA THR A 60 16.79 2.72 12.84
C THR A 60 17.04 2.32 14.29
N LYS A 61 18.24 1.83 14.58
CA LYS A 61 18.75 1.59 15.93
C LYS A 61 20.13 2.23 16.04
N ASP A 62 20.34 3.05 17.06
CA ASP A 62 21.61 3.76 17.30
C ASP A 62 22.09 4.57 16.08
N GLY A 63 21.14 5.25 15.41
CA GLY A 63 21.41 6.08 14.23
C GLY A 63 21.74 5.29 12.95
N LYS A 64 21.67 3.96 12.97
CA LYS A 64 21.95 3.10 11.82
C LYS A 64 20.68 2.35 11.37
N PRO A 65 20.50 2.07 10.06
CA PRO A 65 19.42 1.22 9.59
C PRO A 65 19.45 -0.14 10.30
N PHE A 66 18.30 -0.55 10.83
CA PHE A 66 18.12 -1.82 11.52
C PHE A 66 17.18 -2.75 10.75
N LEU A 67 16.03 -2.24 10.27
CA LEU A 67 15.08 -2.99 9.44
C LEU A 67 14.56 -2.13 8.28
N VAL A 68 14.35 -2.75 7.13
CA VAL A 68 13.67 -2.17 5.97
C VAL A 68 12.47 -3.06 5.66
N LEU A 69 11.27 -2.49 5.73
CA LEU A 69 10.00 -3.22 5.68
C LEU A 69 9.07 -2.62 4.63
N GLY A 70 8.26 -3.49 4.04
CA GLY A 70 7.19 -3.13 3.13
C GLY A 70 6.46 -4.38 2.64
N SER A 71 5.22 -4.20 2.18
CA SER A 71 4.43 -5.28 1.61
C SER A 71 3.43 -4.74 0.59
N PRO A 72 3.10 -5.47 -0.48
CA PRO A 72 1.82 -5.28 -1.17
C PRO A 72 0.66 -5.77 -0.29
N GLY A 73 -0.58 -5.40 -0.62
CA GLY A 73 -1.76 -5.94 0.09
C GLY A 73 -2.99 -5.03 0.19
N GLY A 74 -2.97 -3.84 -0.41
CA GLY A 74 -4.09 -2.90 -0.31
C GLY A 74 -4.33 -2.46 1.14
N SER A 75 -5.56 -2.58 1.63
CA SER A 75 -5.94 -2.25 3.01
C SER A 75 -5.14 -2.97 4.09
N ARG A 76 -4.50 -4.10 3.77
CA ARG A 76 -3.71 -4.91 4.72
C ARG A 76 -2.25 -4.49 4.85
N ILE A 77 -1.76 -3.56 4.02
CA ILE A 77 -0.33 -3.18 4.03
C ILE A 77 0.12 -2.69 5.40
N ILE A 78 -0.71 -1.85 6.03
CA ILE A 78 -0.43 -1.27 7.35
C ILE A 78 -0.26 -2.38 8.39
N SER A 79 -1.24 -3.29 8.48
CA SER A 79 -1.23 -4.35 9.49
C SER A 79 -0.14 -5.40 9.24
N ILE A 80 0.18 -5.72 7.99
CA ILE A 80 1.29 -6.63 7.65
C ILE A 80 2.63 -6.01 8.06
N THR A 81 2.84 -4.73 7.74
CA THR A 81 4.09 -4.03 8.06
C THR A 81 4.28 -3.94 9.58
N LEU A 82 3.22 -3.59 10.32
CA LEU A 82 3.23 -3.55 11.78
C LEU A 82 3.53 -4.91 12.41
N GLN A 83 2.81 -5.97 12.00
CA GLN A 83 3.02 -7.31 12.53
C GLN A 83 4.43 -7.82 12.24
N THR A 84 4.97 -7.52 11.06
CA THR A 84 6.35 -7.90 10.70
C THR A 84 7.36 -7.19 11.59
N ALA A 85 7.16 -5.90 11.88
CA ALA A 85 8.01 -5.15 12.81
C ALA A 85 7.95 -5.74 14.23
N LEU A 86 6.76 -6.01 14.76
CA LEU A 86 6.58 -6.61 16.09
C LEU A 86 7.22 -8.00 16.18
N ASN A 87 7.04 -8.84 15.17
CA ASN A 87 7.63 -10.18 15.11
C ASN A 87 9.15 -10.13 15.29
N ILE A 88 9.83 -9.17 14.67
CA ILE A 88 11.29 -9.08 14.73
C ILE A 88 11.75 -8.34 16.00
N ILE A 89 11.12 -7.22 16.32
CA ILE A 89 11.57 -6.31 17.40
C ILE A 89 11.16 -6.85 18.78
N GLU A 90 9.90 -7.26 18.92
CA GLU A 90 9.33 -7.67 20.20
C GLU A 90 9.49 -9.18 20.42
N PHE A 91 9.16 -9.98 19.41
CA PHE A 91 9.13 -11.45 19.53
C PHE A 91 10.42 -12.13 19.09
N GLY A 92 11.44 -11.37 18.68
CA GLY A 92 12.77 -11.91 18.34
C GLY A 92 12.80 -12.88 17.16
N MET A 93 11.76 -12.89 16.31
CA MET A 93 11.70 -13.77 15.16
C MET A 93 12.72 -13.36 14.10
N SER A 94 13.37 -14.34 13.50
CA SER A 94 14.24 -14.09 12.33
C SER A 94 13.41 -13.66 11.12
N PRO A 95 13.87 -12.68 10.32
CA PRO A 95 13.21 -12.33 9.07
C PRO A 95 13.06 -13.54 8.15
N PRO A 96 12.00 -13.61 7.32
CA PRO A 96 11.89 -14.63 6.29
C PRO A 96 13.14 -14.61 5.41
N ARG A 97 13.72 -15.78 5.15
CA ARG A 97 14.84 -15.89 4.21
C ARG A 97 14.37 -15.36 2.86
N SER A 98 15.08 -14.38 2.32
CA SER A 98 14.86 -13.93 0.94
C SER A 98 15.05 -15.12 0.01
N ARG A 99 13.98 -15.56 -0.65
CA ARG A 99 14.10 -16.44 -1.81
C ARG A 99 14.48 -15.52 -2.96
N GLN A 100 15.76 -15.57 -3.34
CA GLN A 100 16.19 -15.11 -4.65
C GLN A 100 15.63 -16.06 -5.71
#